data_AF-A0A925ANG5-F1
#
_entry.id   AF-A0A925ANG5-F1
#
_cell.length_a   1.000
_cell.length_b   1.000
_cell.length_c   1.000
_cell.angle_alpha   90.00
_cell.angle_beta   90.00
_cell.angle_gamma   90.00
#
_symmetry.space_group_name_H-M   'P 1'
#
loop_
_entity.id
_entity.type
_entity.pdbx_description
1 polymer ?
#
loop_
_entity_poly.entity_id
_entity_poly.type
_entity_poly.pdbx_seq_one_letter_code
_entity_poly.pdbx_strand_id
1 'polypeptide(L)' 'FGYPACPNLEDRAKIVELLNPSEIGVELSDNYMLVPEQSTDAIVAHHPQAKYFDVD' A
#
# COMPACT_ATOMS: atom_id res chain seq x y z
N PHE A 1 -2.04 0.10 -2.16
CA PHE A 1 -2.03 -0.19 -3.63
C PHE A 1 -2.92 -1.39 -3.95
N GLY A 2 -3.32 -1.59 -5.21
CA GLY A 2 -4.30 -2.62 -5.60
C GLY A 2 -5.78 -2.18 -5.54
N TYR A 3 -6.03 -0.88 -5.32
CA TYR A 3 -7.37 -0.28 -5.33
C TYR A 3 -7.55 0.59 -6.58
N PRO A 4 -8.78 0.94 -7.01
CA PRO A 4 -9.02 1.68 -8.25
C PRO A 4 -8.19 2.96 -8.43
N ALA A 5 -8.01 3.75 -7.36
CA ALA A 5 -7.21 4.97 -7.39
C ALA A 5 -5.70 4.71 -7.55
N CYS A 6 -5.23 3.51 -7.22
CA CYS A 6 -3.82 3.10 -7.19
C CYS A 6 -3.71 1.59 -7.50
N PRO A 7 -4.00 1.15 -8.75
CA PRO A 7 -4.27 -0.26 -9.05
C PRO A 7 -3.00 -1.12 -9.12
N ASN A 8 -1.86 -0.51 -9.45
CA ASN A 8 -0.60 -1.23 -9.57
C ASN A 8 -0.08 -1.73 -8.21
N LEU A 9 0.00 -3.05 -8.02
CA LEU A 9 0.46 -3.65 -6.78
C LEU A 9 1.96 -3.45 -6.55
N GLU A 10 2.78 -3.38 -7.61
CA GLU A 10 4.23 -3.25 -7.51
C GLU A 10 4.66 -1.97 -6.78
N ASP A 11 3.84 -0.91 -6.89
CA ASP A 11 4.07 0.36 -6.21
C ASP A 11 4.04 0.23 -4.68
N ARG A 12 3.52 -0.87 -4.13
CA ARG A 12 3.60 -1.18 -2.69
C ARG A 12 5.03 -1.29 -2.19
N ALA A 13 5.99 -1.69 -3.05
CA ALA A 13 7.41 -1.74 -2.68
C ALA A 13 7.92 -0.39 -2.14
N LYS A 14 7.43 0.73 -2.68
CA LYS A 14 7.77 2.08 -2.21
C LYS A 14 7.32 2.33 -0.77
N ILE A 15 6.13 1.86 -0.40
CA ILE A 15 5.63 2.00 0.99
C ILE A 15 6.48 1.16 1.94
N VAL A 16 6.80 -0.07 1.54
CA VAL A 16 7.59 -0.99 2.37
C VAL A 16 9.00 -0.45 2.60
N GLU A 17 9.64 0.11 1.56
CA GLU A 17 10.94 0.78 1.68
C GLU A 17 10.88 1.97 2.65
N LEU A 18 9.83 2.78 2.59
CA LEU A 18 9.69 3.97 3.43
C LEU A 18 9.37 3.67 4.90
N LEU A 19 8.55 2.64 5.16
CA LEU A 19 8.02 2.36 6.51
C LEU A 19 8.79 1.29 7.27
N ASN A 20 9.60 0.49 6.59
CA ASN A 20 10.29 -0.68 7.15
C ASN A 20 9.39 -1.57 8.03
N PRO A 21 8.29 -2.12 7.48
CA PRO A 21 7.28 -2.87 8.26
C PRO A 21 7.81 -4.19 8.86
N SER A 22 9.00 -4.65 8.44
CA SER A 22 9.69 -5.80 9.02
C SER A 22 9.93 -5.64 10.53
N GLU A 23 10.06 -4.40 11.02
CA GLU A 23 10.22 -4.09 12.45
C GLU A 23 9.02 -4.54 13.30
N ILE A 24 7.84 -4.68 12.69
CA ILE A 24 6.62 -5.17 13.33
C ILE A 24 6.23 -6.57 12.82
N GLY A 25 7.12 -7.25 12.10
CA GLY A 25 6.90 -8.59 11.57
C GLY A 25 5.99 -8.66 10.34
N VAL A 26 5.86 -7.57 9.59
CA VAL A 26 5.12 -7.54 8.32
C VAL A 26 6.11 -7.47 7.15
N GLU A 27 5.97 -8.39 6.21
CA GLU A 27 6.87 -8.56 5.07
C GLU A 27 6.12 -8.36 3.74
N LEU A 28 6.87 -8.08 2.67
CA LEU A 28 6.36 -8.04 1.30
C LEU A 28 6.74 -9.35 0.58
N SER A 29 5.74 -10.04 0.06
CA SER A 29 5.95 -11.23 -0.77
C SER A 29 6.39 -10.89 -2.20
N ASP A 30 6.85 -11.89 -2.95
CA ASP A 30 7.25 -11.77 -4.37
C ASP A 30 6.12 -11.25 -5.28
N ASN A 31 4.86 -11.50 -4.91
CA ASN A 31 3.68 -11.00 -5.62
C ASN A 31 3.19 -9.65 -5.09
N TYR A 32 4.02 -8.92 -4.35
CA TYR A 32 3.71 -7.63 -3.73
C TYR A 32 2.53 -7.64 -2.75
N MET A 33 2.22 -8.78 -2.15
CA MET A 33 1.22 -8.89 -1.08
C MET A 33 1.88 -8.79 0.29
N LEU A 34 1.21 -8.16 1.25
CA LEU A 34 1.67 -8.11 2.64
C LEU A 34 1.50 -9.48 3.31
N VAL A 35 2.47 -9.86 4.13
CA VAL A 35 2.47 -11.09 4.93
C VAL A 35 2.70 -10.70 6.39
N PRO A 36 1.81 -11.08 7.33
CA PRO A 36 0.61 -11.90 7.17
C PRO A 36 -0.47 -11.25 6.27
N GLU A 37 -1.32 -12.08 5.66
CA GLU A 37 -2.36 -11.61 4.72
C GLU A 37 -3.33 -10.61 5.36
N GLN A 38 -3.61 -10.76 6.66
CA GLN A 38 -4.40 -9.78 7.45
C GLN A 38 -3.57 -8.56 7.88
N SER A 39 -2.83 -7.98 6.94
CA SER A 39 -2.10 -6.72 7.11
C SER A 39 -2.69 -5.65 6.21
N THR A 40 -2.48 -4.38 6.54
CA THR A 40 -2.96 -3.25 5.74
C THR A 40 -1.93 -2.13 5.71
N ASP A 41 -1.61 -1.66 4.51
CA ASP A 41 -0.92 -0.39 4.29
C ASP A 41 -1.91 0.70 3.87
N ALA A 42 -1.54 1.96 4.06
CA ALA A 42 -2.36 3.09 3.63
C ALA A 42 -1.50 4.31 3.31
N ILE A 43 -1.99 5.12 2.38
CA ILE A 43 -1.52 6.49 2.14
C ILE A 43 -2.57 7.42 2.73
N VAL A 44 -2.14 8.36 3.58
CA VAL A 44 -3.04 9.36 4.20
C VAL A 44 -2.82 10.70 3.53
N ALA A 45 -3.86 11.23 2.88
CA ALA A 45 -3.87 12.55 2.26
C ALA A 45 -4.75 13.52 3.07
N HIS A 46 -4.15 14.57 3.62
CA HIS A 46 -4.85 15.56 4.44
C HIS A 46 -5.58 16.64 3.63
N HIS A 47 -5.43 16.68 2.31
CA HIS A 47 -5.99 17.74 1.48
C HIS A 47 -7.52 17.71 1.52
N PRO A 48 -8.22 18.84 1.75
CA PRO A 48 -9.68 18.85 1.93
C PRO A 48 -10.47 18.42 0.68
N GLN A 49 -9.84 18.42 -0.48
CA GLN A 49 -10.42 17.95 -1.74
C GLN A 49 -10.01 16.51 -2.10
N ALA A 50 -9.23 15.84 -1.25
CA ALA A 50 -8.85 14.44 -1.48
C ALA A 50 -10.10 13.55 -1.44
N LYS A 51 -10.20 12.66 -2.43
CA LYS A 51 -11.31 11.71 -2.58
C LYS A 51 -10.79 10.45 -3.25
N TYR A 52 -11.47 9.33 -3.01
CA TYR A 52 -11.28 8.14 -3.83
C TYR A 52 -11.78 8.39 -5.25
N PHE A 53 -11.14 7.74 -6.21
CA PHE A 53 -11.48 7.79 -7.63
C PHE A 53 -11.08 6.45 -8.28
N ASP A 54 -11.58 6.21 -9.49
CA ASP A 54 -11.06 5.18 -10.38
C ASP A 54 -10.10 5.85 -11.38
N VAL A 55 -9.00 5.18 -11.71
CA VAL A 55 -8.05 5.68 -12.69
C VAL A 55 -8.54 5.46 -14.13
N ASP A 56 -9.49 4.54 -14.31
CA ASP A 56 -10.22 4.29 -15.56
C ASP A 56 -11.27 5.37 -15.88
#